data_AF-A0A8X8XT21-F1
#
_entry.id   AF-A0A8X8XT21-F1
#
_cell.length_a   1.000
_cell.length_b   1.000
_cell.length_c   1.000
_cell.angle_alpha   90.00
_cell.angle_beta   90.00
_cell.angle_gamma   90.00
#
_symmetry.space_group_name_H-M   'P 1'
#
loop_
_entity.id
_entity.type
_entity.pdbx_description
1 polymer ?
#
loop_
_entity_poly.entity_id
_entity_poly.type
_entity_poly.pdbx_seq_one_letter_code
_entity_poly.pdbx_strand_id
1 'polypeptide(L)'
;MSCRIKGGGGTTAGYREMIDWLGRPVRSVPRQALPPLKVLISRKVKEVVEAKYTSAGAVKGRYIVIHGIKSDSKASMQSKGDTDSLLPIEIWDDIASAISGLTPLFVIPHEKERENVEYVVGDDASIVFITTPGQLAALINDSAGVICSNTAAVQLANAREKPSIALFCSEDKAKVFVPNAEEKRCAVISSKTGKLVDIDVEAVKTAVQIFSLPLAIA
;
A
#
# COMPACT_ATOMS: atom_id res chain seq x y z
N MET A 1 -23.83 39.52 -1.53
CA MET A 1 -22.92 40.26 -2.43
C MET A 1 -22.68 39.44 -3.68
N SER A 2 -23.14 39.93 -4.82
CA SER A 2 -22.99 39.27 -6.14
C SER A 2 -21.54 39.41 -6.63
N CYS A 3 -20.93 38.31 -7.07
CA CYS A 3 -19.63 38.36 -7.75
C CYS A 3 -19.81 37.96 -9.21
N ARG A 4 -19.66 38.97 -10.08
CA ARG A 4 -19.72 38.88 -11.54
C ARG A 4 -18.31 38.49 -12.02
N ILE A 5 -18.11 37.25 -12.47
CA ILE A 5 -16.85 36.86 -13.13
C ILE A 5 -16.87 37.46 -14.53
N LYS A 6 -16.04 38.48 -14.77
CA LYS A 6 -15.76 38.98 -16.12
C LYS A 6 -14.87 37.96 -16.82
N GLY A 7 -15.31 37.48 -17.98
CA GLY A 7 -14.53 36.60 -18.84
C GLY A 7 -13.31 37.30 -19.44
N GLY A 8 -12.19 36.59 -19.49
CA GLY A 8 -10.97 36.98 -20.18
C GLY A 8 -10.01 35.79 -20.29
N GLY A 9 -9.71 35.38 -21.52
CA GLY A 9 -8.55 34.59 -21.99
C GLY A 9 -7.99 33.49 -21.09
N GLY A 10 -8.29 32.23 -21.42
CA GLY A 10 -7.67 31.06 -20.83
C GLY A 10 -6.15 31.02 -21.08
N THR A 11 -5.39 31.33 -20.04
CA THR A 11 -3.95 31.04 -19.94
C THR A 11 -3.72 30.21 -18.68
N THR A 12 -2.67 29.39 -18.67
CA THR A 12 -2.25 28.50 -17.56
C THR A 12 -2.15 29.20 -16.19
N ALA A 13 -2.03 30.53 -16.18
CA ALA A 13 -2.02 31.36 -14.99
C ALA A 13 -3.34 31.29 -14.18
N GLY A 14 -4.51 31.27 -14.84
CA GLY A 14 -5.81 31.26 -14.15
C GLY A 14 -6.10 29.95 -13.42
N TYR A 15 -5.64 28.82 -13.98
CA TYR A 15 -5.77 27.52 -13.32
C TYR A 15 -4.88 27.42 -12.07
N ARG A 16 -3.67 27.99 -12.10
CA ARG A 16 -2.79 28.05 -10.93
C ARG A 16 -3.38 28.89 -9.81
N GLU A 17 -3.94 30.07 -10.11
CA GLU A 17 -4.59 30.92 -9.12
C GLU A 17 -5.83 30.25 -8.51
N MET A 18 -6.60 29.52 -9.31
CA MET A 18 -7.75 28.75 -8.82
C MET A 18 -7.32 27.60 -7.90
N ILE A 19 -6.25 26.87 -8.23
CA ILE A 19 -5.70 25.80 -7.37
C ILE A 19 -5.14 26.39 -6.07
N ASP A 20 -4.45 27.53 -6.12
CA ASP A 20 -4.00 28.25 -4.93
C ASP A 20 -5.19 28.68 -4.06
N TRP A 21 -6.26 29.18 -4.68
CA TRP A 21 -7.48 29.59 -3.97
C TRP A 21 -8.24 28.42 -3.34
N LEU A 22 -8.38 27.30 -4.06
CA LEU A 22 -9.01 26.08 -3.56
C LEU A 22 -8.16 25.36 -2.50
N GLY A 23 -6.83 25.50 -2.57
CA GLY A 23 -5.89 24.97 -1.60
C GLY A 23 -5.80 25.79 -0.31
N ARG A 24 -6.38 27.00 -0.28
CA ARG A 24 -6.42 27.82 0.94
C ARG A 24 -7.33 27.16 1.96
N PRO A 25 -6.81 26.86 3.17
CA PRO A 25 -7.64 26.31 4.23
C PRO A 25 -8.80 27.27 4.52
N VAL A 26 -10.03 26.74 4.58
CA VAL A 26 -11.23 27.51 4.94
C VAL A 26 -10.99 28.19 6.29
N ARG A 27 -11.59 29.38 6.48
CA ARG A 27 -11.55 30.11 7.76
C ARG A 27 -11.85 29.13 8.90
N SER A 28 -10.92 29.01 9.86
CA SER A 28 -10.92 28.06 10.99
C SER A 28 -10.28 26.68 10.79
N VAL A 29 -9.62 26.40 9.65
CA VAL A 29 -8.75 25.22 9.52
C VAL A 29 -7.36 25.53 10.11
N PRO A 30 -6.89 24.75 11.12
CA PRO A 30 -5.57 24.95 11.71
C PRO A 30 -4.46 24.88 10.65
N ARG A 31 -3.59 25.89 10.62
CA ARG A 31 -2.41 25.96 9.73
C ARG A 31 -1.18 25.23 10.29
N GLN A 32 -1.38 24.42 11.33
CA GLN A 32 -0.29 23.72 11.98
C GLN A 32 0.22 22.60 11.07
N ALA A 33 1.54 22.51 10.93
CA ALA A 33 2.18 21.37 10.27
C ALA A 33 1.70 20.09 10.96
N LEU A 34 1.12 19.18 10.18
CA LEU A 34 0.64 17.92 10.72
C LEU A 34 1.86 17.08 11.12
N PRO A 35 1.90 16.53 12.35
CA PRO A 35 2.94 15.60 12.73
C PRO A 35 2.85 14.35 11.83
N PRO A 36 3.95 13.60 11.65
CA PRO A 36 3.93 12.34 10.92
C PRO A 36 2.86 11.39 11.44
N LEU A 37 2.29 10.58 10.54
CA LEU A 37 1.29 9.58 10.89
C LEU A 37 1.87 8.60 11.91
N LYS A 38 1.18 8.43 13.04
CA LYS A 38 1.51 7.44 14.07
C LYS A 38 0.33 6.51 14.29
N VAL A 39 0.61 5.22 14.39
CA VAL A 39 -0.40 4.19 14.67
C VAL A 39 -0.03 3.48 15.95
N LEU A 40 -0.91 3.58 16.96
CA LEU A 40 -0.81 2.82 18.21
C LEU A 40 -1.51 1.48 18.04
N ILE A 41 -0.83 0.41 18.43
CA ILE A 41 -1.31 -0.97 18.29
C ILE A 41 -1.42 -1.55 19.69
N SER A 42 -2.65 -1.87 20.11
CA SER A 42 -2.90 -2.45 21.42
C SER A 42 -2.31 -3.86 21.53
N ARG A 43 -1.94 -4.26 22.76
CA ARG A 43 -1.40 -5.61 23.04
C ARG A 43 -2.33 -6.72 22.53
N LYS A 44 -3.64 -6.60 22.79
CA LYS A 44 -4.64 -7.58 22.35
C LYS A 44 -4.67 -7.75 20.83
N VAL A 45 -4.50 -6.67 20.06
CA VAL A 45 -4.45 -6.75 18.59
C VAL A 45 -3.17 -7.45 18.12
N LYS A 46 -2.03 -7.19 18.78
CA LYS A 46 -0.77 -7.89 18.47
C LYS A 46 -0.90 -9.40 18.67
N GLU A 47 -1.42 -9.82 19.83
CA GLU A 47 -1.59 -11.24 20.16
C GLU A 47 -2.51 -11.97 19.15
N VAL A 48 -3.62 -11.34 18.74
CA VAL A 48 -4.53 -11.90 17.73
C VAL A 48 -3.84 -12.05 16.36
N VAL A 49 -3.03 -11.07 15.97
CA VAL A 49 -2.35 -11.09 14.67
C VAL A 49 -1.16 -12.05 14.68
N GLU A 50 -0.43 -12.15 15.78
CA GLU A 50 0.63 -13.12 15.98
C GLU A 50 0.13 -14.55 15.84
N ALA A 51 -1.00 -14.88 16.48
CA ALA A 51 -1.64 -16.16 16.28
C ALA A 51 -1.98 -16.41 14.80
N LYS A 52 -2.56 -15.42 14.11
CA LYS A 52 -2.95 -15.55 12.69
C LYS A 52 -1.77 -15.84 11.76
N TYR A 53 -0.69 -15.05 11.83
CA TYR A 53 0.44 -15.27 10.92
C TYR A 53 1.23 -16.53 11.30
N THR A 54 1.29 -16.88 12.59
CA THR A 54 1.96 -18.12 13.03
C THR A 54 1.20 -19.34 12.53
N SER A 55 -0.13 -19.35 12.61
CA SER A 55 -0.97 -20.41 12.05
C SER A 55 -0.87 -20.51 10.51
N ALA A 56 -0.50 -19.42 9.83
CA ALA A 56 -0.24 -19.40 8.39
C ALA A 56 1.21 -19.78 8.02
N GLY A 57 2.03 -20.22 8.99
CA GLY A 57 3.41 -20.64 8.76
C GLY A 57 4.44 -19.50 8.71
N ALA A 58 4.02 -18.25 8.95
CA ALA A 58 4.92 -17.11 8.96
C ALA A 58 5.56 -16.87 10.33
N VAL A 59 6.81 -16.39 10.34
CA VAL A 59 7.57 -16.09 11.55
C VAL A 59 7.83 -14.59 11.64
N LYS A 60 7.63 -14.01 12.83
CA LYS A 60 7.90 -12.59 13.09
C LYS A 60 9.24 -12.12 12.51
N GLY A 61 9.21 -11.03 11.75
CA GLY A 61 10.36 -10.44 11.08
C GLY A 61 10.86 -11.21 9.85
N ARG A 62 10.24 -12.35 9.51
CA ARG A 62 10.65 -13.23 8.41
C ARG A 62 9.58 -13.43 7.34
N TYR A 63 8.66 -12.47 7.21
CA TYR A 63 7.67 -12.46 6.14
C TYR A 63 7.51 -11.07 5.53
N ILE A 64 7.08 -11.04 4.27
CA ILE A 64 6.68 -9.83 3.55
C ILE A 64 5.17 -9.86 3.38
N VAL A 65 4.51 -8.75 3.73
CA VAL A 65 3.06 -8.62 3.55
C VAL A 65 2.77 -8.28 2.09
N ILE A 66 1.93 -9.09 1.43
CA ILE A 66 1.40 -8.81 0.10
C ILE A 66 -0.05 -8.34 0.25
N HIS A 67 -0.35 -7.11 -0.19
CA HIS A 67 -1.65 -6.49 0.02
C HIS A 67 -2.14 -5.75 -1.24
N GLY A 68 -3.42 -5.93 -1.59
CA GLY A 68 -4.00 -5.38 -2.83
C GLY A 68 -4.43 -6.44 -3.83
N ILE A 69 -4.73 -7.65 -3.36
CA ILE A 69 -5.30 -8.73 -4.16
C ILE A 69 -6.68 -8.31 -4.65
N LYS A 70 -6.90 -8.44 -5.95
CA LYS A 70 -8.19 -8.22 -6.58
C LYS A 70 -9.17 -9.28 -6.09
N SER A 71 -10.35 -8.82 -5.70
CA SER A 71 -11.45 -9.67 -5.25
C SER A 71 -12.73 -9.14 -5.86
N ASP A 72 -13.54 -10.06 -6.38
CA ASP A 72 -14.87 -9.76 -6.90
C ASP A 72 -15.93 -9.72 -5.77
N SER A 73 -15.49 -9.74 -4.50
CA SER A 73 -16.37 -9.58 -3.35
C SER A 73 -16.82 -8.13 -3.15
N LYS A 74 -17.98 -7.96 -2.50
CA LYS A 74 -18.42 -6.63 -2.02
C LYS A 74 -17.45 -6.03 -0.98
N ALA A 75 -16.63 -6.87 -0.34
CA ALA A 75 -15.62 -6.48 0.62
C ALA A 75 -14.25 -6.33 -0.08
N SER A 76 -14.21 -5.69 -1.24
CA SER A 76 -12.94 -5.46 -1.94
C SER A 76 -12.08 -4.43 -1.17
N MET A 77 -10.76 -4.54 -1.29
CA MET A 77 -9.81 -3.52 -0.79
C MET A 77 -9.73 -2.29 -1.70
N GLN A 78 -10.67 -2.14 -2.63
CA GLN A 78 -10.70 -1.08 -3.61
C GLN A 78 -11.06 0.24 -2.93
N SER A 79 -10.26 1.28 -3.16
CA SER A 79 -10.60 2.60 -2.65
C SER A 79 -11.80 3.17 -3.41
N LYS A 80 -12.74 3.85 -2.72
CA LYS A 80 -13.94 4.43 -3.35
C LYS A 80 -13.66 5.41 -4.50
N GLY A 81 -12.45 5.98 -4.55
CA GLY A 81 -12.03 6.95 -5.56
C GLY A 81 -11.03 6.40 -6.59
N ASP A 82 -10.59 5.15 -6.44
CA ASP A 82 -9.62 4.54 -7.36
C ASP A 82 -10.00 3.11 -7.69
N THR A 83 -10.62 2.95 -8.86
CA THR A 83 -11.08 1.64 -9.33
C THR A 83 -9.93 0.74 -9.80
N ASP A 84 -8.76 1.30 -10.03
CA ASP A 84 -7.58 0.59 -10.54
C ASP A 84 -6.50 0.50 -9.45
N SER A 85 -6.89 -0.13 -8.35
CA SER A 85 -6.10 -0.23 -7.12
C SER A 85 -5.80 -1.65 -6.67
N LEU A 86 -6.20 -2.66 -7.45
CA LEU A 86 -6.01 -4.06 -7.10
C LEU A 86 -5.44 -4.83 -8.29
N LEU A 87 -4.56 -5.80 -7.99
CA LEU A 87 -3.94 -6.67 -8.98
C LEU A 87 -4.47 -8.10 -8.88
N PRO A 88 -4.62 -8.80 -10.03
CA PRO A 88 -4.89 -10.24 -10.06
C PRO A 88 -3.84 -11.04 -9.27
N ILE A 89 -4.23 -12.19 -8.76
CA ILE A 89 -3.35 -13.02 -7.91
C ILE A 89 -2.16 -13.58 -8.70
N GLU A 90 -2.32 -13.80 -10.00
CA GLU A 90 -1.28 -14.31 -10.90
C GLU A 90 -0.10 -13.33 -11.00
N ILE A 91 -0.38 -12.03 -11.01
CA ILE A 91 0.66 -10.99 -11.01
C ILE A 91 1.33 -10.92 -9.63
N TRP A 92 0.56 -11.10 -8.56
CA TRP A 92 1.13 -11.15 -7.21
C TRP A 92 2.02 -12.36 -6.99
N ASP A 93 1.66 -13.52 -7.53
CA ASP A 93 2.47 -14.75 -7.52
C ASP A 93 3.79 -14.54 -8.27
N ASP A 94 3.73 -13.97 -9.48
CA ASP A 94 4.94 -13.66 -10.25
C ASP A 94 5.87 -12.69 -9.49
N ILE A 95 5.32 -11.67 -8.84
CA ILE A 95 6.10 -10.78 -7.96
C ILE A 95 6.67 -11.55 -6.76
N ALA A 96 5.86 -12.41 -6.12
CA ALA A 96 6.25 -13.16 -4.93
C ALA A 96 7.38 -14.16 -5.23
N SER A 97 7.48 -14.67 -6.46
CA SER A 97 8.55 -15.59 -6.89
C SER A 97 9.96 -14.99 -6.75
N ALA A 98 10.10 -13.66 -6.76
CA ALA A 98 11.37 -12.98 -6.55
C ALA A 98 11.74 -12.80 -5.06
N ILE A 99 10.84 -13.10 -4.13
CA ILE A 99 11.09 -13.04 -2.69
C ILE A 99 11.88 -14.28 -2.29
N SER A 100 13.14 -14.09 -1.89
CA SER A 100 14.00 -15.15 -1.38
C SER A 100 14.32 -14.95 0.10
N GLY A 101 14.30 -16.04 0.88
CA GLY A 101 14.68 -16.04 2.30
C GLY A 101 13.65 -15.45 3.28
N LEU A 102 12.52 -14.95 2.77
CA LEU A 102 11.38 -14.44 3.53
C LEU A 102 10.10 -15.10 3.02
N THR A 103 9.11 -15.28 3.88
CA THR A 103 7.81 -15.86 3.52
C THR A 103 6.89 -14.80 2.89
N PRO A 104 6.42 -14.95 1.66
CA PRO A 104 5.33 -14.12 1.12
C PRO A 104 4.04 -14.41 1.88
N LEU A 105 3.44 -13.40 2.51
CA LEU A 105 2.21 -13.54 3.29
C LEU A 105 1.08 -12.75 2.62
N PHE A 106 0.16 -13.47 1.99
CA PHE A 106 -0.95 -12.91 1.23
C PHE A 106 -2.08 -12.46 2.15
N VAL A 107 -2.43 -11.19 2.11
CA VAL A 107 -3.58 -10.64 2.84
C VAL A 107 -4.80 -10.70 1.95
N ILE A 108 -5.71 -11.61 2.26
CA ILE A 108 -6.97 -11.73 1.55
C ILE A 108 -8.04 -10.81 2.16
N PRO A 109 -8.92 -10.23 1.34
CA PRO A 109 -10.00 -9.37 1.81
C PRO A 109 -11.21 -10.14 2.37
N HIS A 110 -11.32 -11.42 2.04
CA HIS A 110 -12.42 -12.29 2.46
C HIS A 110 -11.98 -13.76 2.37
N GLU A 111 -12.44 -14.62 3.28
CA GLU A 111 -11.98 -16.02 3.36
C GLU A 111 -12.22 -16.81 2.07
N LYS A 112 -13.27 -16.48 1.33
CA LYS A 112 -13.59 -17.09 0.02
C LYS A 112 -12.46 -16.95 -1.02
N GLU A 113 -11.57 -15.97 -0.87
CA GLU A 113 -10.46 -15.77 -1.80
C GLU A 113 -9.31 -16.74 -1.52
N ARG A 114 -9.33 -17.44 -0.37
CA ARG A 114 -8.29 -18.41 0.02
C ARG A 114 -8.10 -19.49 -1.04
N GLU A 115 -9.18 -20.14 -1.49
CA GLU A 115 -9.11 -21.21 -2.49
C GLU A 115 -8.49 -20.71 -3.80
N ASN A 116 -8.77 -19.47 -4.20
CA ASN A 116 -8.18 -18.87 -5.40
C ASN A 116 -6.68 -18.61 -5.22
N VAL A 117 -6.25 -18.16 -4.04
CA VAL A 117 -4.82 -17.98 -3.75
C VAL A 117 -4.11 -19.33 -3.70
N GLU A 118 -4.67 -20.33 -3.02
CA GLU A 118 -4.11 -21.69 -2.94
C GLU A 118 -4.03 -22.34 -4.34
N TYR A 119 -5.03 -22.13 -5.19
CA TYR A 119 -5.03 -22.64 -6.57
C TYR A 119 -3.91 -22.03 -7.44
N VAL A 120 -3.61 -20.74 -7.28
CA VAL A 120 -2.61 -20.04 -8.12
C VAL A 120 -1.21 -20.13 -7.54
N VAL A 121 -1.06 -19.91 -6.24
CA VAL A 121 0.24 -19.84 -5.55
C VAL A 121 0.70 -21.21 -5.05
N GLY A 122 -0.24 -22.08 -4.67
CA GLY A 122 0.02 -23.40 -4.09
C GLY A 122 -0.65 -23.60 -2.72
N ASP A 123 -0.89 -24.87 -2.36
CA ASP A 123 -1.53 -25.26 -1.09
C ASP A 123 -0.71 -24.87 0.16
N ASP A 124 0.58 -24.61 0.00
CA ASP A 124 1.48 -24.16 1.06
C ASP A 124 1.58 -22.62 1.18
N ALA A 125 0.78 -21.88 0.41
CA ALA A 125 0.74 -20.43 0.46
C ALA A 125 0.37 -19.91 1.86
N SER A 126 1.21 -19.01 2.40
CA SER A 126 0.89 -18.33 3.65
C SER A 126 -0.18 -17.27 3.42
N ILE A 127 -1.38 -17.49 3.95
CA ILE A 127 -2.54 -16.64 3.71
C ILE A 127 -3.18 -16.21 5.04
N VAL A 128 -3.44 -14.91 5.18
CA VAL A 128 -4.15 -14.35 6.33
C VAL A 128 -5.32 -13.49 5.93
N PHE A 129 -6.45 -13.70 6.60
CA PHE A 129 -7.57 -12.78 6.56
C PHE A 129 -7.52 -11.80 7.74
N ILE A 130 -7.57 -10.51 7.40
CA ILE A 130 -7.51 -9.39 8.34
C ILE A 130 -8.80 -8.57 8.23
N THR A 131 -9.42 -8.26 9.37
CA THR A 131 -10.75 -7.60 9.41
C THR A 131 -10.70 -6.12 9.75
N THR A 132 -9.56 -5.61 10.24
CA THR A 132 -9.46 -4.22 10.70
C THR A 132 -8.13 -3.58 10.30
N PRO A 133 -8.11 -2.25 10.09
CA PRO A 133 -6.86 -1.52 9.88
C PRO A 133 -5.85 -1.70 11.03
N GLY A 134 -6.32 -1.86 12.27
CA GLY A 134 -5.46 -2.10 13.44
C GLY A 134 -4.74 -3.45 13.37
N GLN A 135 -5.42 -4.49 12.90
CA GLN A 135 -4.79 -5.78 12.65
C GLN A 135 -3.79 -5.71 11.49
N LEU A 136 -4.11 -5.00 10.40
CA LEU A 136 -3.17 -4.80 9.30
C LEU A 136 -1.91 -4.05 9.76
N ALA A 137 -2.07 -3.02 10.59
CA ALA A 137 -0.96 -2.29 11.18
C ALA A 137 -0.08 -3.19 12.08
N ALA A 138 -0.69 -4.09 12.85
CA ALA A 138 0.03 -5.07 13.65
C ALA A 138 0.79 -6.09 12.80
N LEU A 139 0.19 -6.55 11.70
CA LEU A 139 0.83 -7.45 10.76
C LEU A 139 2.05 -6.80 10.11
N ILE A 140 1.89 -5.57 9.60
CA ILE A 140 2.98 -4.79 9.01
C ILE A 140 4.08 -4.54 10.05
N ASN A 141 3.73 -4.20 11.29
CA ASN A 141 4.69 -3.97 12.35
C ASN A 141 5.61 -5.19 12.60
N ASP A 142 5.07 -6.39 12.49
CA ASP A 142 5.80 -7.63 12.73
C ASP A 142 6.45 -8.23 11.47
N SER A 143 6.22 -7.62 10.29
CA SER A 143 6.81 -8.03 9.01
C SER A 143 8.24 -7.48 8.79
N ALA A 144 8.93 -8.06 7.80
CA ALA A 144 10.16 -7.49 7.23
C ALA A 144 9.88 -6.28 6.34
N GLY A 145 8.70 -6.23 5.71
CA GLY A 145 8.27 -5.15 4.83
C GLY A 145 6.96 -5.48 4.12
N VAL A 146 6.54 -4.60 3.22
CA VAL A 146 5.24 -4.68 2.54
C VAL A 146 5.40 -4.46 1.04
N ILE A 147 4.78 -5.30 0.22
CA ILE A 147 4.53 -5.03 -1.19
C ILE A 147 3.02 -4.85 -1.37
N CYS A 148 2.62 -3.71 -1.90
CA CYS A 148 1.21 -3.42 -2.04
C CYS A 148 0.89 -2.47 -3.18
N SER A 149 -0.34 -2.53 -3.69
CA SER A 149 -0.89 -1.47 -4.53
C SER A 149 -1.21 -0.23 -3.68
N ASN A 150 -1.80 0.81 -4.28
CA ASN A 150 -2.19 2.07 -3.64
C ASN A 150 -3.31 1.94 -2.59
N THR A 151 -3.03 1.18 -1.55
CA THR A 151 -3.93 0.85 -0.45
C THR A 151 -3.46 1.51 0.84
N ALA A 152 -4.26 1.40 1.90
CA ALA A 152 -3.89 1.88 3.22
C ALA A 152 -2.60 1.23 3.77
N ALA A 153 -2.21 0.06 3.25
CA ALA A 153 -1.00 -0.65 3.68
C ALA A 153 0.27 0.20 3.53
N VAL A 154 0.40 1.00 2.47
CA VAL A 154 1.55 1.91 2.28
C VAL A 154 1.64 2.92 3.42
N GLN A 155 0.52 3.53 3.81
CA GLN A 155 0.50 4.54 4.86
C GLN A 155 0.78 3.92 6.23
N LEU A 156 0.29 2.71 6.47
CA LEU A 156 0.58 1.96 7.69
C LEU A 156 2.06 1.53 7.75
N ALA A 157 2.66 1.11 6.63
CA ALA A 157 4.08 0.82 6.55
C ALA A 157 4.93 2.05 6.88
N ASN A 158 4.59 3.21 6.31
CA ASN A 158 5.24 4.48 6.63
C ASN A 158 5.12 4.82 8.12
N ALA A 159 3.93 4.68 8.70
CA ALA A 159 3.69 4.96 10.12
C ALA A 159 4.38 3.98 11.09
N ARG A 160 4.81 2.82 10.58
CA ARG A 160 5.56 1.79 11.33
C ARG A 160 7.03 1.71 10.89
N GLU A 161 7.48 2.66 10.08
CA GLU A 161 8.86 2.75 9.58
C GLU A 161 9.35 1.45 8.91
N LYS A 162 8.44 0.77 8.20
CA LYS A 162 8.74 -0.46 7.47
C LYS A 162 9.08 -0.15 6.01
N PRO A 163 10.12 -0.80 5.46
CA PRO A 163 10.38 -0.70 4.03
C PRO A 163 9.15 -1.19 3.26
N SER A 164 8.88 -0.57 2.12
CA SER A 164 7.73 -0.95 1.29
C SER A 164 8.01 -0.78 -0.19
N ILE A 165 7.28 -1.55 -1.00
CA ILE A 165 7.17 -1.37 -2.45
C ILE A 165 5.71 -1.05 -2.73
N ALA A 166 5.46 0.10 -3.32
CA ALA A 166 4.12 0.62 -3.58
C ALA A 166 3.86 0.73 -5.08
N LEU A 167 2.85 0.01 -5.55
CA LEU A 167 2.47 -0.08 -6.96
C LEU A 167 1.32 0.88 -7.27
N PHE A 168 1.50 1.69 -8.30
CA PHE A 168 0.53 2.70 -8.74
C PHE A 168 0.24 2.58 -10.23
N CYS A 169 -0.97 2.94 -10.63
CA CYS A 169 -1.33 3.05 -12.04
C CYS A 169 -0.72 4.29 -12.73
N SER A 170 -0.28 5.31 -11.99
CA SER A 170 0.46 6.45 -12.55
C SER A 170 1.42 7.10 -11.55
N GLU A 171 2.43 7.79 -12.08
CA GLU A 171 3.45 8.50 -11.30
C GLU A 171 2.86 9.68 -10.51
N ASP A 172 1.91 10.41 -11.09
CA ASP A 172 1.25 11.55 -10.45
C ASP A 172 0.48 11.11 -9.20
N LYS A 173 -0.24 9.98 -9.28
CA LYS A 173 -0.92 9.39 -8.12
C LYS A 173 0.08 9.00 -7.04
N ALA A 174 1.20 8.42 -7.43
CA ALA A 174 2.22 8.00 -6.50
C ALA A 174 2.86 9.18 -5.74
N LYS A 175 3.18 10.28 -6.44
CA LYS A 175 3.72 11.51 -5.83
C LYS A 175 2.78 12.11 -4.78
N VAL A 176 1.48 12.11 -5.06
CA VAL A 176 0.46 12.64 -4.14
C VAL A 176 0.27 11.70 -2.95
N PHE A 177 0.26 10.39 -3.18
CA PHE A 177 -0.02 9.40 -2.15
C PHE A 177 1.19 9.14 -1.23
N VAL A 178 2.41 9.13 -1.78
CA VAL A 178 3.66 8.88 -1.07
C VAL A 178 4.64 10.01 -1.35
N PRO A 179 4.39 11.23 -0.83
CA PRO A 179 5.39 12.30 -0.91
C PRO A 179 6.65 11.87 -0.16
N ASN A 180 7.83 12.24 -0.67
CA ASN A 180 9.13 11.90 -0.10
C ASN A 180 9.32 10.39 0.13
N ALA A 181 9.10 9.58 -0.91
CA ALA A 181 9.13 8.12 -0.82
C ALA A 181 10.48 7.57 -0.31
N GLU A 182 11.60 8.19 -0.69
CA GLU A 182 12.95 7.82 -0.23
C GLU A 182 13.11 7.94 1.29
N GLU A 183 12.69 9.07 1.89
CA GLU A 183 12.71 9.29 3.34
C GLU A 183 11.88 8.24 4.09
N LYS A 184 10.84 7.72 3.42
CA LYS A 184 9.92 6.71 3.95
C LYS A 184 10.34 5.27 3.66
N ARG A 185 11.51 5.05 3.05
CA ARG A 185 12.00 3.72 2.62
C ARG A 185 10.96 2.99 1.75
N CYS A 186 10.28 3.76 0.90
CA CYS A 186 9.24 3.27 0.01
C CYS A 186 9.74 3.33 -1.43
N ALA A 187 9.90 2.17 -2.08
CA ALA A 187 10.11 2.10 -3.52
C ALA A 187 8.76 2.26 -4.23
N VAL A 188 8.65 3.28 -5.07
CA VAL A 188 7.43 3.56 -5.84
C VAL A 188 7.62 3.04 -7.26
N ILE A 189 6.67 2.24 -7.73
CA ILE A 189 6.66 1.73 -9.10
C ILE A 189 5.32 2.09 -9.71
N SER A 190 5.36 2.75 -10.87
CA SER A 190 4.18 3.23 -11.56
C SER A 190 4.05 2.59 -12.94
N SER A 191 2.84 2.20 -13.30
CA SER A 191 2.54 1.76 -14.66
C SER A 191 2.73 2.90 -15.66
N LYS A 192 3.26 2.56 -16.84
CA LYS A 192 3.45 3.49 -17.95
C LYS A 192 2.17 3.71 -18.77
N THR A 193 1.19 2.81 -18.64
CA THR A 193 -0.05 2.83 -19.45
C THR A 193 -1.20 3.56 -18.75
N GLY A 194 -1.04 3.91 -17.47
CA GLY A 194 -2.15 4.39 -16.65
C GLY A 194 -3.00 3.26 -16.06
N LYS A 195 -2.67 1.98 -16.31
CA LYS A 195 -3.38 0.81 -15.75
C LYS A 195 -2.47 0.00 -14.86
N LEU A 196 -2.90 -0.30 -13.64
CA LEU A 196 -2.12 -1.04 -12.65
C LEU A 196 -1.77 -2.45 -13.13
N VAL A 197 -2.67 -3.11 -13.86
CA VAL A 197 -2.42 -4.46 -14.43
C VAL A 197 -1.22 -4.51 -15.39
N ASP A 198 -0.86 -3.38 -16.00
CA ASP A 198 0.30 -3.26 -16.90
C ASP A 198 1.58 -2.83 -16.14
N ILE A 199 1.65 -3.09 -14.82
CA ILE A 199 2.82 -2.77 -14.01
C ILE A 199 4.05 -3.51 -14.54
N ASP A 200 5.20 -2.85 -14.50
CA ASP A 200 6.48 -3.46 -14.87
C ASP A 200 6.92 -4.42 -13.75
N VAL A 201 6.50 -5.68 -13.84
CA VAL A 201 6.78 -6.72 -12.84
C VAL A 201 8.28 -6.90 -12.60
N GLU A 202 9.10 -6.79 -13.65
CA GLU A 202 10.56 -6.92 -13.52
C GLU A 202 11.17 -5.77 -12.71
N ALA A 203 10.63 -4.55 -12.86
CA ALA A 203 10.99 -3.45 -11.98
C ALA A 203 10.59 -3.74 -10.51
N VAL A 204 9.45 -4.39 -10.26
CA VAL A 204 9.02 -4.80 -8.92
C VAL A 204 9.97 -5.83 -8.33
N LYS A 205 10.29 -6.89 -9.08
CA LYS A 205 11.22 -7.95 -8.67
C LYS A 205 12.59 -7.39 -8.33
N THR A 206 13.10 -6.44 -9.12
CA THR A 206 14.37 -5.76 -8.84
C THR A 206 14.30 -4.97 -7.52
N ALA A 207 13.18 -4.30 -7.26
CA ALA A 207 12.98 -3.51 -6.04
C ALA A 207 12.85 -4.36 -4.76
N VAL A 208 12.59 -5.68 -4.85
CA VAL A 208 12.53 -6.60 -3.68
C VAL A 208 13.81 -6.54 -2.84
N GLN A 209 14.94 -6.17 -3.44
CA GLN A 209 16.20 -5.94 -2.74
C GLN A 209 16.13 -4.88 -1.62
N ILE A 210 15.10 -4.01 -1.60
CA ILE A 210 14.87 -3.07 -0.49
C ILE A 210 14.65 -3.79 0.86
N PHE A 211 14.16 -5.03 0.83
CA PHE A 211 13.99 -5.88 2.00
C PHE A 211 15.29 -6.61 2.37
N SER A 212 16.26 -6.63 1.45
CA SER A 212 17.60 -7.18 1.63
C SER A 212 18.54 -6.07 2.12
N LEU A 213 18.46 -5.73 3.41
CA LEU A 213 19.53 -4.99 4.10
C LEU A 213 20.28 -5.94 5.05
N PRO A 214 21.59 -5.75 5.22
CA PRO A 214 22.49 -6.82 5.63
C PRO A 214 22.14 -7.33 7.02
N LEU A 215 22.19 -8.66 7.19
CA LEU A 215 22.50 -9.25 8.48
C LEU A 215 23.89 -8.74 8.93
N ALA A 216 23.92 -7.56 9.53
CA ALA A 216 25.08 -6.94 10.15
C ALA A 216 24.51 -6.08 11.30
N ILE A 217 24.75 -6.34 12.59
CA ILE A 217 25.63 -7.24 13.34
C ILE A 217 24.86 -7.61 14.64
N ALA A 218 25.25 -8.74 15.23
CA ALA A 218 24.96 -9.28 16.57
C ALA A 218 24.32 -8.36 17.62
#